data_AF-I2H9G8-F1
#
_entry.id   AF-I2H9G8-F1
#
_cell.length_a   1.000
_cell.length_b   1.000
_cell.length_c   1.000
_cell.angle_alpha   90.00
_cell.angle_beta   90.00
_cell.angle_gamma   90.00
#
_symmetry.space_group_name_H-M   'P 1'
#
loop_
_entity.id
_entity.type
_entity.pdbx_description
1 polymer ?
#
loop_
_entity_poly.entity_id
_entity_poly.type
_entity_poly.pdbx_seq_one_letter_code
_entity_poly.pdbx_strand_id
1 'polypeptide(L)'
;MSNENIALKQNLTALQEDLTNTEQQVASIVDSFIELGVSVYDFPGTKEAAQGMVTNLKRNVDRLLKLNQISNDPESQLQNINIPLEVVQYIEDGRNPDIYTREFVEAIRRSNQYQRAKMHGLQQLRDSLAEKIIEEFPDLDPSVQDIIKRTTPSS
;
A
#
# COMPACT_ATOMS: atom_id res chain seq x y z
N MET A 1 -20.54 13.30 14.08
CA MET A 1 -20.34 12.50 12.85
C MET A 1 -20.13 13.35 11.59
N SER A 2 -20.35 14.67 11.61
CA SER A 2 -20.28 15.51 10.39
C SER A 2 -18.90 16.14 10.11
N ASN A 3 -18.16 16.58 11.13
CA ASN A 3 -16.89 17.31 10.91
C ASN A 3 -15.71 16.41 10.51
N GLU A 4 -15.67 15.18 11.02
CA GLU A 4 -14.59 14.22 10.76
C GLU A 4 -14.60 13.73 9.31
N ASN A 5 -15.80 13.51 8.75
CA ASN A 5 -15.98 13.15 7.33
C ASN A 5 -15.58 14.28 6.38
N ILE A 6 -15.72 15.54 6.79
CA ILE A 6 -15.32 16.71 5.99
C ILE A 6 -13.79 16.81 5.97
N ALA A 7 -13.13 16.65 7.13
CA ALA A 7 -11.68 16.67 7.23
C ALA A 7 -11.03 15.52 6.43
N LEU A 8 -11.58 14.31 6.50
CA LEU A 8 -11.13 13.16 5.69
C LEU A 8 -11.21 13.46 4.18
N LYS A 9 -12.32 14.04 3.71
CA LYS A 9 -12.47 14.40 2.29
C LYS A 9 -11.51 15.51 1.86
N GLN A 10 -11.26 16.48 2.72
CA GLN A 10 -10.30 17.56 2.45
C GLN A 10 -8.89 17.00 2.31
N ASN A 11 -8.47 16.11 3.22
CA ASN A 11 -7.15 15.46 3.16
C ASN A 11 -6.98 14.59 1.91
N LEU A 12 -8.02 13.82 1.53
CA LEU A 12 -7.98 13.02 0.31
C LEU A 12 -7.87 13.88 -0.95
N THR A 13 -8.55 15.03 -0.99
CA THR A 13 -8.46 15.97 -2.11
C THR A 13 -7.06 16.57 -2.22
N ALA A 14 -6.51 17.05 -1.10
CA ALA A 14 -5.16 17.61 -1.05
C ALA A 14 -4.09 16.57 -1.46
N LEU A 15 -4.24 15.33 -1.00
CA LEU A 15 -3.35 14.24 -1.40
C LEU A 15 -3.42 13.94 -2.90
N GLN A 16 -4.63 13.93 -3.47
CA GLN A 16 -4.82 13.72 -4.90
C GLN A 16 -4.17 14.84 -5.72
N GLU A 17 -4.24 16.08 -5.25
CA GLU A 17 -3.59 17.22 -5.87
C GLU A 17 -2.06 17.07 -5.86
N ASP A 18 -1.47 16.76 -4.70
CA ASP A 18 -0.03 16.52 -4.57
C ASP A 18 0.47 15.38 -5.47
N LEU A 19 -0.28 14.27 -5.53
CA LEU A 19 0.02 13.12 -6.40
C LEU A 19 -0.02 13.52 -7.88
N THR A 20 -1.08 14.23 -8.29
CA THR A 20 -1.25 14.65 -9.69
C THR A 20 -0.15 15.63 -10.11
N ASN A 21 0.18 16.59 -9.25
CA ASN A 21 1.26 17.55 -9.49
C ASN A 21 2.62 16.85 -9.61
N THR A 22 2.89 15.89 -8.73
CA THR A 22 4.14 15.11 -8.75
C THR A 22 4.22 14.24 -10.01
N GLU A 23 3.12 13.56 -10.37
CA GLU A 23 3.03 12.76 -11.60
C GLU A 23 3.32 13.59 -12.85
N GLN A 24 2.70 14.77 -12.98
CA GLN A 24 2.93 15.68 -14.10
C GLN A 24 4.38 16.16 -14.18
N GLN A 25 5.01 16.44 -13.04
CA GLN A 25 6.43 16.82 -13.00
C GLN A 25 7.34 15.67 -13.45
N VAL A 26 7.09 14.46 -12.97
CA VAL A 26 7.83 13.26 -13.38
C VAL A 26 7.68 13.03 -14.89
N ALA A 27 6.46 13.08 -15.42
CA ALA A 27 6.19 12.93 -16.85
C ALA A 27 6.93 13.99 -17.68
N SER A 28 6.88 15.27 -17.26
CA SER A 28 7.58 16.36 -17.95
C SER A 28 9.11 16.19 -17.95
N ILE A 29 9.68 15.61 -16.88
CA ILE A 29 11.11 15.30 -16.83
C ILE A 29 11.45 14.17 -17.80
N VAL A 30 10.64 13.10 -17.83
CA VAL A 30 10.80 11.98 -18.76
C VAL A 30 10.75 12.46 -20.22
N ASP A 31 9.73 13.24 -20.58
CA ASP A 31 9.58 13.80 -21.93
C ASP A 31 10.80 14.64 -22.32
N SER A 32 11.31 15.46 -21.40
CA SER A 32 12.49 16.28 -21.67
C SER A 32 13.77 15.46 -21.84
N PHE A 33 13.89 14.30 -21.20
CA PHE A 33 14.99 13.37 -21.47
C PHE A 33 14.86 12.68 -22.83
N ILE A 34 13.63 12.37 -23.25
CA ILE A 34 13.36 11.82 -24.59
C ILE A 34 13.75 12.85 -25.67
N GLU A 35 13.30 14.09 -25.53
CA GLU A 35 13.65 15.20 -26.44
C GLU A 35 15.16 15.44 -26.51
N LEU A 36 15.84 15.38 -25.35
CA LEU A 36 17.29 15.46 -25.29
C LEU A 36 17.96 14.31 -26.05
N GLY A 37 17.47 13.07 -25.88
CA GLY A 37 17.99 11.90 -26.58
C GLY A 37 17.88 12.02 -28.10
N VAL A 38 16.73 12.48 -28.60
CA VAL A 38 16.52 12.76 -30.03
C VAL A 38 17.46 13.87 -30.52
N SER A 39 17.58 14.96 -29.75
CA SER A 39 18.45 16.09 -30.11
C SER A 39 19.93 15.70 -30.22
N VAL A 40 20.40 14.82 -29.32
CA VAL A 40 21.77 14.28 -29.34
C VAL A 40 22.02 13.43 -30.58
N TYR A 41 21.01 12.68 -31.03
CA TYR A 41 21.09 11.85 -32.23
C TYR A 41 21.08 12.67 -33.53
N ASP A 42 20.22 13.68 -33.63
CA ASP A 42 19.99 14.44 -34.87
C ASP A 42 21.08 15.49 -35.17
N PHE A 43 21.76 16.03 -34.16
CA PHE A 43 22.73 17.13 -34.33
C PHE A 43 24.12 16.80 -33.76
N PRO A 44 24.82 15.77 -34.26
CA PRO A 44 26.15 15.46 -33.78
C PRO A 44 27.16 16.54 -34.22
N GLY A 45 27.80 17.19 -33.25
CA GLY A 45 29.11 17.84 -33.46
C GLY A 45 29.14 19.34 -33.77
N THR A 46 28.02 20.06 -33.74
CA THR A 46 28.07 21.55 -33.78
C THR A 46 28.22 22.14 -32.38
N LYS A 47 28.90 23.29 -32.25
CA LYS A 47 29.11 23.95 -30.95
C LYS A 47 27.81 24.47 -30.36
N GLU A 48 26.92 24.95 -31.22
CA GLU A 48 25.60 25.47 -30.86
C GLU A 48 24.69 24.36 -30.36
N ALA A 49 24.68 23.18 -31.01
CA ALA A 49 23.91 22.04 -30.55
C ALA A 49 24.45 21.49 -29.22
N ALA A 50 25.78 21.39 -29.07
CA ALA A 50 26.41 21.00 -27.80
C ALA A 50 26.04 21.95 -26.66
N GLN A 51 26.02 23.27 -26.91
CA GLN A 51 25.62 24.26 -25.91
C GLN A 51 24.14 24.14 -25.53
N GLY A 52 23.25 23.89 -26.50
CA GLY A 52 21.83 23.64 -26.27
C GLY A 52 21.59 22.38 -25.44
N MET A 53 22.29 21.28 -25.76
CA MET A 53 22.22 20.01 -25.02
C MET A 53 22.65 20.18 -23.56
N VAL A 54 23.78 20.84 -23.31
CA VAL A 54 24.26 21.12 -21.95
C VAL A 54 23.26 21.97 -21.17
N THR A 55 22.61 22.93 -21.84
CA THR A 55 21.58 23.78 -21.22
C THR A 55 20.33 22.96 -20.84
N ASN A 56 19.86 22.08 -21.72
CA ASN A 56 18.75 21.17 -21.44
C ASN A 56 19.07 20.17 -20.33
N LEU A 57 20.28 19.61 -20.32
CA LEU A 57 20.76 18.74 -19.23
C LEU A 57 20.71 19.44 -17.88
N LYS A 58 21.28 20.66 -17.79
CA LYS A 58 21.22 21.47 -16.56
C LYS A 58 19.79 21.70 -16.12
N ARG A 59 18.90 22.07 -17.05
CA ARG A 59 17.48 22.26 -16.76
C ARG A 59 16.81 21.00 -16.23
N ASN A 60 17.16 19.82 -16.76
CA ASN A 60 16.62 18.55 -16.28
C ASN A 60 17.12 18.19 -14.89
N VAL A 61 18.40 18.44 -14.60
CA VAL A 61 18.95 18.30 -13.25
C VAL A 61 18.25 19.23 -12.26
N ASP A 62 18.03 20.49 -12.64
CA ASP A 62 17.30 21.46 -11.80
C ASP A 62 15.84 21.01 -11.54
N ARG A 63 15.18 20.42 -12.55
CA ARG A 63 13.84 19.84 -12.40
C ARG A 63 13.83 18.64 -11.45
N LEU A 64 14.82 17.74 -11.55
CA LEU A 64 14.96 16.60 -10.63
C LEU A 64 15.21 17.05 -9.19
N LEU A 65 16.04 18.08 -8.99
CA LEU A 65 16.28 18.65 -7.67
C LEU A 65 14.99 19.24 -7.07
N LYS A 66 14.24 20.00 -7.86
CA LYS A 66 12.94 20.56 -7.44
C LYS A 66 11.91 19.48 -7.14
N LEU A 67 11.83 18.44 -7.97
CA LEU A 67 10.97 17.29 -7.72
C LEU A 67 11.30 16.66 -6.36
N ASN A 68 12.58 16.40 -6.10
CA ASN A 68 12.99 15.83 -4.82
C ASN A 68 12.63 16.73 -3.63
N GLN A 69 12.76 18.05 -3.76
CA GLN A 69 12.37 19.01 -2.72
C GLN A 69 10.86 19.01 -2.46
N ILE A 70 10.05 19.02 -3.52
CA ILE A 70 8.58 19.05 -3.42
C ILE A 70 8.06 17.73 -2.85
N SER A 71 8.56 16.59 -3.35
CA SER A 71 8.16 15.27 -2.86
C SER A 71 8.59 15.01 -1.42
N ASN A 72 9.61 15.72 -0.92
CA ASN A 72 10.06 15.63 0.46
C ASN A 72 9.62 16.82 1.34
N ASP A 73 8.72 17.68 0.87
CA ASP A 73 8.20 18.79 1.67
C ASP A 73 7.48 18.24 2.91
N PRO A 74 7.87 18.62 4.14
CA PRO A 74 7.21 18.18 5.37
C PRO A 74 5.71 18.53 5.43
N GLU A 75 5.27 19.56 4.71
CA GLU A 75 3.86 19.98 4.64
C GLU A 75 3.06 19.19 3.59
N SER A 76 3.73 18.44 2.70
CA SER A 76 3.04 17.65 1.68
C SER A 76 2.31 16.46 2.29
N GLN A 77 1.13 16.16 1.76
CA GLN A 77 0.36 14.98 2.15
C GLN A 77 1.03 13.67 1.73
N LEU A 78 2.00 13.73 0.80
CA LEU A 78 2.77 12.56 0.35
C LEU A 78 3.59 11.93 1.47
N GLN A 79 4.05 12.72 2.43
CA GLN A 79 4.81 12.24 3.60
C GLN A 79 4.00 11.32 4.51
N ASN A 80 2.67 11.38 4.42
CA ASN A 80 1.77 10.53 5.20
C ASN A 80 1.55 9.15 4.56
N ILE A 81 2.11 8.90 3.37
CA ILE A 81 1.99 7.61 2.67
C ILE A 81 3.23 6.75 2.97
N ASN A 82 2.98 5.57 3.54
CA ASN A 82 3.99 4.53 3.65
C ASN A 82 3.87 3.55 2.49
N ILE A 83 4.96 3.39 1.75
CA ILE A 83 5.06 2.41 0.66
C ILE A 83 5.76 1.16 1.20
N PRO A 84 5.13 -0.03 1.14
CA PRO A 84 5.80 -1.28 1.52
C PRO A 84 7.05 -1.54 0.68
N LEU A 85 8.11 -2.07 1.30
CA LEU A 85 9.38 -2.34 0.61
C LEU A 85 9.19 -3.33 -0.54
N GLU A 86 8.28 -4.29 -0.39
CA GLU A 86 7.93 -5.26 -1.40
C GLU A 86 7.38 -4.60 -2.67
N VAL A 87 6.63 -3.50 -2.54
CA VAL A 87 6.15 -2.73 -3.69
C VAL A 87 7.32 -2.10 -4.45
N VAL A 88 8.33 -1.60 -3.72
CA VAL A 88 9.56 -1.06 -4.33
C VAL A 88 10.32 -2.14 -5.09
N GLN A 89 10.46 -3.34 -4.51
CA GLN A 89 11.09 -4.49 -5.17
C GLN A 89 10.37 -4.89 -6.46
N TYR A 90 9.02 -4.88 -6.45
CA TYR A 90 8.23 -5.13 -7.65
C TYR A 90 8.58 -4.13 -8.77
N ILE A 91 8.75 -2.84 -8.44
CA ILE A 91 9.14 -1.80 -9.41
C ILE A 91 10.57 -2.05 -9.93
N GLU A 92 11.52 -2.36 -9.05
CA GLU A 92 12.92 -2.66 -9.42
C GLU A 92 13.03 -3.86 -10.37
N ASP A 93 12.21 -4.89 -10.14
CA ASP A 93 12.13 -6.09 -10.97
C ASP A 93 11.33 -5.89 -12.28
N GLY A 94 10.78 -4.69 -12.52
CA GLY A 94 9.92 -4.40 -13.68
C GLY A 94 8.56 -5.12 -13.66
N ARG A 95 8.08 -5.53 -12.47
CA ARG A 95 6.77 -6.14 -12.27
C ARG A 95 5.71 -5.08 -11.99
N ASN A 96 4.45 -5.39 -12.33
CA ASN A 96 3.33 -4.52 -11.99
C ASN A 96 3.05 -4.55 -10.46
N PRO A 97 3.15 -3.42 -9.74
CA PRO A 97 2.87 -3.36 -8.29
C PRO A 97 1.42 -3.72 -7.92
N ASP A 98 0.46 -3.66 -8.85
CA ASP A 98 -0.92 -4.09 -8.60
C ASP A 98 -1.01 -5.59 -8.24
N ILE A 99 -0.04 -6.38 -8.72
CA ILE A 99 0.04 -7.80 -8.40
C ILE A 99 0.28 -8.00 -6.90
N TYR A 100 1.18 -7.21 -6.30
CA TYR A 100 1.43 -7.24 -4.85
C TYR A 100 0.13 -6.93 -4.08
N THR A 101 -0.58 -5.87 -4.47
CA THR A 101 -1.85 -5.49 -3.83
C THR A 101 -2.87 -6.63 -3.90
N ARG A 102 -3.00 -7.28 -5.07
CA ARG A 102 -3.87 -8.44 -5.25
C ARG A 102 -3.46 -9.60 -4.34
N GLU A 103 -2.18 -9.97 -4.34
CA GLU A 103 -1.65 -11.06 -3.52
C GLU A 103 -1.85 -10.79 -2.02
N PHE A 104 -1.66 -9.55 -1.59
CA PHE A 104 -1.87 -9.11 -0.21
C PHE A 104 -3.33 -9.27 0.22
N VAL A 105 -4.28 -8.81 -0.59
CA VAL A 105 -5.72 -8.98 -0.33
C VAL A 105 -6.11 -10.46 -0.30
N GLU A 106 -5.59 -11.25 -1.24
CA GLU A 106 -5.83 -12.70 -1.28
C GLU A 106 -5.25 -13.40 -0.03
N ALA A 107 -4.06 -13.00 0.43
CA ALA A 107 -3.43 -13.53 1.64
C ALA A 107 -4.25 -13.19 2.89
N ILE A 108 -4.74 -11.95 3.03
CA ILE A 108 -5.63 -11.55 4.13
C ILE A 108 -6.91 -12.38 4.11
N ARG A 109 -7.55 -12.53 2.95
CA ARG A 109 -8.76 -13.33 2.81
C ARG A 109 -8.53 -14.77 3.23
N ARG A 110 -7.44 -15.39 2.75
CA ARG A 110 -7.07 -16.77 3.07
C ARG A 110 -6.79 -16.92 4.56
N SER A 111 -6.04 -16.00 5.16
CA SER A 111 -5.73 -15.98 6.59
C SER A 111 -6.99 -15.88 7.44
N ASN A 112 -7.90 -14.96 7.11
CA ASN A 112 -9.17 -14.78 7.81
C ASN A 112 -10.07 -16.03 7.72
N GLN A 113 -10.17 -16.64 6.54
CA GLN A 113 -10.93 -17.88 6.36
C GLN A 113 -10.33 -19.02 7.17
N TYR A 114 -9.01 -19.16 7.14
CA TYR A 114 -8.29 -20.17 7.91
C TYR A 114 -8.48 -19.99 9.42
N GLN A 115 -8.37 -18.76 9.93
CA GLN A 115 -8.60 -18.46 11.34
C GLN A 115 -10.05 -18.78 11.75
N ARG A 116 -11.03 -18.40 10.94
CA ARG A 116 -12.45 -18.75 11.19
C ARG A 116 -12.68 -20.26 11.21
N ALA A 117 -12.12 -20.99 10.26
CA ALA A 117 -12.22 -22.44 10.23
C ALA A 117 -11.57 -23.09 11.46
N LYS A 118 -10.41 -22.57 11.90
CA LYS A 118 -9.74 -23.04 13.11
C LYS A 118 -10.57 -22.77 14.36
N MET A 119 -11.15 -21.58 14.50
CA MET A 119 -12.06 -21.27 15.63
C MET A 119 -13.27 -22.20 15.64
N HIS A 120 -13.88 -22.43 14.48
CA HIS A 120 -15.02 -23.34 14.35
C HIS A 120 -14.64 -24.79 14.70
N GLY A 121 -13.50 -25.29 14.23
CA GLY A 121 -13.02 -26.63 14.59
C GLY A 121 -12.74 -26.78 16.09
N LEU A 122 -12.20 -25.75 16.73
CA LEU A 122 -11.99 -25.76 18.18
C LEU A 122 -13.32 -25.70 18.96
N GLN A 123 -14.31 -24.97 18.47
CA GLN A 123 -15.67 -24.97 19.04
C GLN A 123 -16.30 -26.37 18.94
N GLN A 124 -16.22 -27.01 17.78
CA GLN A 124 -16.71 -28.38 17.61
C GLN A 124 -16.02 -29.38 18.54
N LEU A 125 -14.69 -29.27 18.69
CA LEU A 125 -13.94 -30.11 19.62
C LEU A 125 -14.39 -29.88 21.07
N ARG A 126 -14.54 -28.62 21.49
CA ARG A 126 -15.04 -28.26 22.82
C ARG A 126 -16.41 -28.87 23.07
N ASP A 127 -17.33 -28.72 22.13
CA ASP A 127 -18.73 -29.17 22.28
C ASP A 127 -18.81 -30.70 22.33
N SER A 128 -18.07 -31.40 21.47
CA SER A 128 -18.01 -32.86 21.48
C SER A 128 -17.36 -33.42 22.75
N LEU A 129 -16.29 -32.78 23.25
CA LEU A 129 -15.64 -33.18 24.49
C LEU A 129 -16.55 -32.94 25.69
N ALA A 130 -17.25 -31.80 25.72
CA ALA A 130 -18.21 -31.48 26.77
C ALA A 130 -19.35 -32.50 26.83
N GLU A 131 -19.92 -32.87 25.68
CA GLU A 131 -20.95 -33.91 25.58
C GLU A 131 -20.47 -35.23 26.18
N LYS A 132 -19.25 -35.67 25.82
CA LYS A 132 -18.67 -36.92 26.35
C LYS A 132 -18.38 -36.87 27.85
N ILE A 133 -17.93 -35.72 28.37
CA ILE A 133 -17.71 -35.56 29.82
C ILE A 133 -19.02 -35.64 30.58
N ILE A 134 -20.10 -35.02 30.06
CA ILE A 134 -21.41 -35.05 30.70
C ILE A 134 -22.02 -36.46 30.67
N GLU A 135 -21.83 -37.21 29.57
CA GLU A 135 -22.29 -38.60 29.44
C GLU A 135 -21.61 -39.52 30.47
N GLU A 136 -20.29 -39.42 30.64
CA GLU A 136 -19.52 -40.26 31.56
C GLU A 136 -19.58 -39.78 33.02
N PHE A 137 -19.73 -38.48 33.26
CA PHE A 137 -19.73 -37.84 34.58
C PHE A 137 -20.87 -36.82 34.73
N PRO A 138 -22.11 -37.27 34.98
CA PRO A 138 -23.28 -36.39 35.05
C PRO A 138 -23.17 -35.28 36.11
N ASP A 139 -22.46 -35.53 37.21
CA ASP A 139 -22.27 -34.56 38.30
C ASP A 139 -21.46 -33.32 37.87
N LEU A 140 -20.70 -33.41 36.76
CA LEU A 140 -19.88 -32.32 36.26
C LEU A 140 -20.62 -31.37 35.30
N ASP A 141 -21.86 -31.70 34.89
CA ASP A 141 -22.63 -30.89 33.93
C ASP A 141 -22.67 -29.39 34.28
N PRO A 142 -22.98 -28.96 35.52
CA PRO A 142 -23.02 -27.53 35.85
C PRO A 142 -21.70 -26.80 35.59
N SER A 143 -20.57 -27.48 35.82
CA SER A 143 -19.24 -26.93 35.62
C SER A 143 -18.86 -26.87 34.14
N VAL A 144 -19.23 -27.90 33.37
CA VAL A 144 -18.99 -27.94 31.93
C VAL A 144 -19.82 -26.86 31.20
N GLN A 145 -21.08 -26.68 31.59
CA GLN A 145 -21.93 -25.62 31.02
C GLN A 145 -21.40 -24.21 31.33
N ASP A 146 -20.86 -23.97 32.53
CA ASP A 146 -20.21 -22.70 32.86
C ASP A 146 -19.00 -22.42 31.97
N ILE A 147 -18.14 -23.43 31.75
CA ILE A 147 -16.97 -23.31 30.87
C ILE A 147 -17.38 -22.99 29.43
N ILE A 148 -18.41 -23.65 28.90
CA ILE A 148 -18.92 -23.36 27.54
C ILE A 148 -19.41 -21.91 27.45
N LYS A 149 -20.19 -21.45 28.42
CA LYS A 149 -20.70 -20.07 28.45
C LYS A 149 -19.57 -19.05 28.47
N ARG A 150 -18.53 -19.28 29.27
CA ARG A 150 -17.36 -18.39 29.41
C ARG A 150 -16.45 -18.38 28.18
N THR A 151 -16.43 -19.47 27.41
CA THR A 151 -15.54 -19.63 26.24
C THR A 151 -16.23 -19.35 24.91
N THR A 152 -17.54 -19.10 24.91
CA THR A 152 -18.26 -18.70 23.72
C THR A 152 -18.11 -17.18 23.54
N PRO A 153 -17.60 -16.71 22.38
CA PRO A 153 -17.44 -15.28 22.16
C PRO A 153 -18.80 -14.57 22.22
N SER A 154 -18.91 -13.55 23.06
CA SER A 154 -20.05 -12.62 23.08
C SER A 154 -20.12 -11.91 21.73
N SER A 155 -21.25 -12.08 21.03
CA SER A 155 -21.51 -11.49 19.71
C SER A 155 -21.70 -9.98 19.77
#